data_AF-B9U5M8-F1
#
_entry.id   AF-B9U5M8-F1
#
_cell.length_a   1.000
_cell.length_b   1.000
_cell.length_c   1.000
_cell.angle_alpha   90.00
_cell.angle_beta   90.00
_cell.angle_gamma   90.00
#
_symmetry.space_group_name_H-M   'P 1'
#
loop_
_entity.id
_entity.type
_entity.pdbx_description
1 polymer ?
#
loop_
_entity_poly.entity_id
_entity_poly.type
_entity_poly.pdbx_seq_one_letter_code
_entity_poly.pdbx_strand_id
1 'polypeptide(L)' 'MTTSTTAVGIDLGTTYSCVGIFREDRCDIIANDQGNRTTPSFVA' A
#
# COMPACT_ATOMS: atom_id res chain seq x y z
N MET A 1 5.47 7.37 25.55
CA MET A 1 4.75 7.40 24.27
C MET A 1 4.91 6.05 23.62
N THR A 2 3.86 5.25 23.56
CA THR A 2 3.87 3.99 22.80
C THR A 2 3.68 4.34 21.33
N THR A 3 4.70 4.18 20.51
CA THR A 3 4.59 4.30 19.06
C THR A 3 3.86 3.07 18.55
N SER A 4 2.54 3.15 18.40
CA SER A 4 1.79 2.12 17.67
C SER A 4 2.29 2.11 16.23
N THR A 5 2.93 1.00 15.83
CA THR A 5 3.33 0.77 14.45
C THR A 5 2.07 0.55 13.62
N THR A 6 1.83 1.39 12.61
CA THR A 6 0.73 1.20 11.65
C THR A 6 1.02 -0.02 10.78
N ALA A 7 0.17 -1.05 10.86
CA ALA A 7 0.25 -2.20 9.96
C ALA A 7 -0.20 -1.81 8.55
N VAL A 8 0.39 -2.46 7.53
CA VAL A 8 0.02 -2.31 6.12
C VAL A 8 -0.36 -3.67 5.53
N GLY A 9 -1.32 -3.67 4.61
CA GLY A 9 -1.60 -4.81 3.74
C GLY A 9 -0.86 -4.63 2.42
N ILE A 10 -0.14 -5.66 1.99
CA ILE A 10 0.60 -5.67 0.72
C ILE A 10 0.04 -6.79 -0.14
N ASP A 11 -0.44 -6.45 -1.33
CA ASP A 11 -0.70 -7.40 -2.40
C ASP A 11 0.48 -7.40 -3.36
N LEU A 12 1.17 -8.54 -3.45
CA LEU A 12 2.37 -8.74 -4.26
C LEU A 12 2.01 -9.55 -5.51
N GLY A 13 1.35 -8.90 -6.46
CA GLY A 13 1.01 -9.50 -7.75
C GLY A 13 2.22 -9.58 -8.69
N THR A 14 2.13 -10.44 -9.71
CA THR A 14 3.21 -10.68 -10.67
C THR A 14 3.47 -9.51 -11.62
N THR A 15 2.42 -8.78 -12.02
CA THR A 15 2.53 -7.62 -12.94
C THR A 15 2.36 -6.29 -12.20
N TYR A 16 1.46 -6.24 -11.22
CA TYR A 16 1.20 -5.06 -10.40
C TYR A 16 1.13 -5.44 -8.93
N SER A 17 1.57 -4.53 -8.08
CA SER A 17 1.44 -4.59 -6.63
C SER A 17 0.59 -3.42 -6.14
N CYS A 18 -0.01 -3.55 -4.95
CA CYS A 18 -0.66 -2.44 -4.25
C CYS A 18 -0.42 -2.53 -2.74
N VAL A 19 -0.62 -1.40 -2.06
CA VAL A 19 -0.46 -1.31 -0.60
C VAL A 19 -1.64 -0.52 -0.01
N GLY A 20 -2.18 -1.01 1.09
CA GLY A 20 -3.29 -0.40 1.79
C GLY A 20 -3.08 -0.33 3.30
N ILE A 21 -3.80 0.60 3.93
CA ILE A 21 -3.90 0.72 5.38
C ILE A 21 -5.36 0.63 5.81
N PHE A 22 -5.59 0.04 6.99
CA PHE A 22 -6.88 0.12 7.65
C PHE A 22 -6.89 1.33 8.58
N ARG A 23 -7.73 2.32 8.27
CA ARG A 23 -7.93 3.53 9.08
C ARG A 23 -9.37 4.01 8.90
N GLU A 24 -9.92 4.71 9.89
CA GLU A 24 -11.27 5.28 9.81
C GLU A 24 -12.33 4.23 9.42
N ASP A 25 -12.21 3.03 10.00
CA ASP A 25 -13.08 1.86 9.72
C ASP A 25 -13.19 1.47 8.24
N ARG A 26 -12.18 1.79 7.43
CA ARG A 26 -12.08 1.37 6.02
C ARG A 26 -10.67 1.02 5.58
N CYS A 27 -10.58 0.26 4.49
CA CYS A 27 -9.33 0.01 3.80
C CYS A 27 -9.08 1.12 2.76
N ASP A 28 -8.00 1.87 2.94
CA ASP A 28 -7.55 2.89 1.99
C ASP A 28 -6.34 2.36 1.21
N ILE A 29 -6.44 2.36 -0.13
CA ILE A 29 -5.30 2.05 -1.01
C ILE A 29 -4.45 3.31 -1.20
N ILE A 30 -3.16 3.18 -0.92
CA ILE A 30 -2.19 4.28 -0.96
C ILE A 30 -1.72 4.49 -2.40
N ALA A 31 -1.75 5.74 -2.87
CA ALA A 31 -1.15 6.10 -4.14
C ALA A 31 0.38 6.20 -4.01
N ASN A 32 1.11 5.77 -5.04
CA ASN A 32 2.55 6.03 -5.14
C ASN A 32 2.83 7.52 -5.45
N ASP A 33 4.10 7.88 -5.53
CA ASP A 33 4.57 9.25 -5.79
C ASP A 33 4.09 9.82 -7.14
N GLN A 34 3.69 8.97 -8.08
CA GLN A 34 3.09 9.34 -9.37
C GLN A 34 1.56 9.47 -9.32
N GLY A 35 0.94 9.19 -8.17
CA GLY A 35 -0.51 9.23 -7.99
C GLY A 35 -1.24 7.94 -8.38
N ASN A 36 -0.53 6.86 -8.75
CA ASN A 36 -1.12 5.59 -9.11
C ASN A 36 -1.38 4.72 -7.87
N ARG A 37 -2.53 4.06 -7.80
CA ARG A 37 -2.88 3.13 -6.69
C ARG A 37 -2.38 1.70 -6.88
N THR A 38 -1.74 1.44 -8.00
CA THR A 38 -0.99 0.21 -8.29
C THR A 38 0.40 0.60 -8.80
N THR A 39 1.37 -0.26 -8.53
CA THR A 39 2.77 -0.07 -8.97
C THR A 39 3.18 -1.28 -9.79
N PRO A 40 3.78 -1.11 -10.99
CA PRO A 40 4.33 -2.24 -11.73
C PRO A 40 5.32 -3.04 -10.87
N SER A 41 5.16 -4.35 -10.83
CA SER A 41 6.04 -5.26 -10.10
C SER A 41 7.32 -5.50 -10.90
N PHE A 42 8.19 -4.48 -10.95
CA PHE A 42 9.41 -4.52 -11.76
C PHE A 42 10.58 -3.86 -11.04
N VAL A 43 11.79 -4.33 -11.36
CA VAL A 43 13.08 -3.71 -11.01
C VAL A 43 13.91 -3.66 -12.28
N ALA A 44 14.54 -2.52 -12.54
CA ALA A 44 15.37 -2.27 -13.72
C ALA A 44 16.82 -1.98 -13.30
#